data_AF-A0A724WPT7-F1
#
_entry.id   AF-A0A724WPT7-F1
#
_cell.length_a   1.000
_cell.length_b   1.000
_cell.length_c   1.000
_cell.angle_alpha   90.00
_cell.angle_beta   90.00
_cell.angle_gamma   90.00
#
_symmetry.space_group_name_H-M   'P 1'
#
loop_
_entity.id
_entity.type
_entity.pdbx_description
1 polymer ?
#
loop_
_entity_poly.entity_id
_entity_poly.type
_entity_poly.pdbx_seq_one_letter_code
_entity_poly.pdbx_strand_id
1 'polypeptide(L)'
;MEGVPFEPLLVGVSGGCDSMVLVDRLYREGYDIAIAHVHHGLREASDEEAHFIEDWAATRKISFFMTRLDWAGRTSSQAACREERYA
;
A
#
# COMPACT_ATOMS: atom_id res chain seq x y z
N MET A 1 13.30 -22.69 4.18
CA MET A 1 13.18 -21.23 4.26
C MET A 1 13.33 -20.85 5.72
N GLU A 2 14.56 -20.61 6.15
CA GLU A 2 14.84 -19.96 7.43
C GLU A 2 14.97 -18.46 7.15
N GLY A 3 14.30 -17.60 7.92
CA GLY A 3 14.66 -16.19 7.98
C GLY A 3 13.54 -15.15 7.97
N VAL A 4 12.28 -15.51 7.76
CA VAL A 4 11.17 -14.57 7.99
C VAL A 4 10.41 -15.04 9.23
N PRO A 5 10.44 -14.29 10.35
CA PRO A 5 9.64 -14.64 11.51
C PRO A 5 8.16 -14.70 11.12
N PHE A 6 7.37 -15.54 11.81
CA PHE A 6 5.93 -15.74 11.60
C PHE A 6 5.12 -14.55 12.12
N GLU A 7 5.63 -13.35 11.91
CA GLU A 7 5.05 -12.09 12.35
C GLU A 7 4.14 -11.52 11.25
N PRO A 8 3.07 -10.80 11.61
CA PRO A 8 2.20 -10.15 10.64
C PRO A 8 3.00 -9.18 9.75
N LEU A 9 2.85 -9.31 8.43
CA LEU A 9 3.55 -8.48 7.45
C LEU A 9 2.70 -7.27 7.07
N LEU A 10 3.22 -6.07 7.30
CA LEU A 10 2.64 -4.85 6.74
C LEU A 10 3.21 -4.59 5.35
N VAL A 11 2.37 -4.69 4.32
CA VAL A 11 2.78 -4.60 2.91
C VAL A 11 2.41 -3.24 2.35
N GLY A 12 3.41 -2.49 1.88
CA GLY A 12 3.20 -1.23 1.18
C GLY A 12 2.69 -1.47 -0.25
N VAL A 13 1.44 -1.07 -0.54
CA VAL A 13 0.80 -1.25 -1.86
C VAL A 13 0.56 0.10 -2.51
N SER A 14 1.11 0.32 -3.72
CA SER A 14 0.95 1.59 -4.44
C SER A 14 -0.21 1.59 -5.44
N GLY A 15 -0.77 0.43 -5.76
CA GLY A 15 -1.76 0.23 -6.83
C GLY A 15 -1.14 -0.18 -8.17
N GLY A 16 0.19 -0.10 -8.30
CA GLY A 16 0.91 -0.60 -9.47
C GLY A 16 0.96 -2.13 -9.50
N CYS A 17 1.11 -2.69 -10.71
CA CYS A 17 1.15 -4.13 -10.98
C CYS A 17 2.08 -4.90 -10.02
N ASP A 18 3.33 -4.43 -9.87
CA ASP A 18 4.31 -5.10 -9.02
C ASP A 18 3.84 -5.25 -7.57
N SER A 19 3.27 -4.18 -7.01
CA SER A 19 2.76 -4.18 -5.64
C SER A 19 1.51 -5.04 -5.46
N MET A 20 0.64 -5.08 -6.47
CA MET A 20 -0.55 -5.93 -6.47
C MET A 20 -0.20 -7.41 -6.61
N VAL A 21 0.80 -7.75 -7.44
CA VAL A 21 1.31 -9.13 -7.57
C VAL A 21 1.98 -9.58 -6.29
N LEU A 22 2.77 -8.71 -5.64
CA LEU A 22 3.42 -9.02 -4.37
C LEU A 22 2.37 -9.38 -3.29
N VAL A 23 1.36 -8.54 -3.10
CA VAL A 23 0.34 -8.78 -2.05
C VAL A 23 -0.54 -9.99 -2.37
N ASP A 24 -0.88 -10.21 -3.65
CA ASP A 24 -1.60 -11.42 -4.08
C ASP A 24 -0.78 -12.68 -3.82
N ARG A 25 0.54 -12.64 -4.07
CA ARG A 25 1.41 -13.79 -3.79
C ARG A 25 1.50 -14.09 -2.30
N LEU A 26 1.71 -13.08 -1.46
CA LEU A 26 1.77 -13.24 -0.01
C LEU A 26 0.45 -13.78 0.55
N TYR A 27 -0.68 -13.26 0.07
CA TYR A 27 -2.00 -13.76 0.45
C TYR A 27 -2.17 -15.25 0.09
N ARG A 28 -1.80 -15.65 -1.13
CA ARG A 28 -1.96 -17.04 -1.61
C ARG A 28 -1.05 -18.04 -0.90
N GLU A 29 0.12 -17.59 -0.44
CA GLU A 29 1.05 -18.39 0.35
C GLU A 29 0.63 -18.50 1.84
N GLY A 30 -0.44 -17.82 2.24
CA GLY A 30 -1.01 -17.92 3.58
C GLY A 30 -0.27 -17.11 4.65
N TYR A 31 0.49 -16.07 4.24
CA TYR A 31 1.07 -15.13 5.19
C TYR A 31 -0.02 -14.33 5.90
N ASP A 32 0.18 -14.03 7.19
CA ASP A 32 -0.61 -13.03 7.90
C ASP A 32 -0.17 -11.64 7.41
N ILE A 33 -1.06 -10.92 6.74
CA ILE A 33 -0.73 -9.67 6.06
C ILE A 33 -1.74 -8.56 6.38
N ALA A 34 -1.24 -7.34 6.38
CA ALA A 34 -2.01 -6.10 6.34
C ALA A 34 -1.47 -5.20 5.21
N ILE A 35 -2.33 -4.33 4.67
CA ILE A 35 -1.97 -3.43 3.57
C ILE A 35 -1.82 -2.00 4.08
N ALA A 36 -0.75 -1.34 3.68
CA ALA A 36 -0.56 0.10 3.83
C ALA A 36 -0.50 0.77 2.45
N HIS A 37 -1.40 1.72 2.19
CA HIS A 37 -1.41 2.54 0.99
C HIS A 37 -1.13 4.01 1.34
N VAL A 38 -0.21 4.63 0.60
CA VAL A 38 0.06 6.07 0.73
C VAL A 38 -0.49 6.78 -0.49
N HIS A 39 -1.60 7.46 -0.29
CA HIS A 39 -2.29 8.22 -1.33
C HIS A 39 -1.62 9.59 -1.47
N HIS A 40 -0.88 9.80 -2.56
CA HIS A 40 -0.08 11.00 -2.74
C HIS A 40 -0.91 12.24 -3.14
N GLY A 41 -2.18 12.10 -3.53
CA GLY A 41 -3.04 13.26 -3.79
C GLY A 41 -2.71 14.06 -5.06
N LEU A 42 -1.89 13.50 -5.96
CA LEU A 42 -1.38 14.21 -7.13
C LEU A 42 -2.24 14.06 -8.39
N ARG A 43 -3.11 13.04 -8.43
CA ARG A 43 -3.98 12.74 -9.59
C ARG A 43 -5.30 12.15 -9.12
N GLU A 44 -6.35 12.39 -9.89
CA GLU A 44 -7.69 11.82 -9.66
C GLU A 44 -7.67 10.28 -9.74
N ALA A 45 -6.86 9.72 -10.64
CA ALA A 45 -6.66 8.28 -10.74
C ALA A 45 -6.03 7.64 -9.48
N SER A 46 -5.51 8.42 -8.52
CA SER A 46 -5.08 7.89 -7.23
C SER A 46 -6.25 7.52 -6.32
N ASP A 47 -7.38 8.21 -6.45
CA ASP A 47 -8.58 7.89 -5.69
C ASP A 47 -9.17 6.56 -6.18
N GLU A 48 -9.20 6.33 -7.50
CA GLU A 48 -9.63 5.04 -8.09
C GLU A 48 -8.73 3.88 -7.67
N GLU A 49 -7.41 4.10 -7.63
CA GLU A 49 -6.44 3.09 -7.17
C GLU A 49 -6.64 2.74 -5.70
N ALA A 50 -6.84 3.74 -4.84
CA ALA A 50 -7.09 3.51 -3.42
C ALA A 50 -8.35 2.68 -3.20
N HIS A 51 -9.46 3.02 -3.88
CA HIS A 51 -10.70 2.24 -3.81
C HIS A 51 -10.50 0.79 -4.30
N PHE A 52 -9.77 0.61 -5.40
CA PHE A 52 -9.47 -0.72 -5.92
C PHE A 52 -8.69 -1.57 -4.91
N ILE A 53 -7.68 -1.00 -4.25
CA ILE A 53 -6.88 -1.72 -3.23
C ILE A 53 -7.73 -2.02 -2.00
N GLU A 54 -8.56 -1.07 -1.55
CA GLU A 54 -9.48 -1.24 -0.42
C GLU A 54 -10.46 -2.38 -0.68
N ASP A 55 -11.13 -2.39 -1.85
CA ASP A 55 -12.04 -3.46 -2.25
C ASP A 55 -11.34 -4.82 -2.36
N TRP A 56 -10.12 -4.83 -2.90
CA TRP A 56 -9.31 -6.04 -2.99
C TRP A 56 -8.99 -6.63 -1.61
N ALA A 57 -8.68 -5.76 -0.64
CA ALA A 57 -8.39 -6.13 0.74
C ALA A 57 -9.66 -6.61 1.47
N ALA A 58 -10.76 -5.87 1.35
CA ALA A 58 -12.03 -6.16 1.99
C ALA A 58 -12.60 -7.52 1.57
N THR A 59 -12.57 -7.82 0.27
CA THR A 59 -13.03 -9.11 -0.28
C THR A 59 -12.23 -10.31 0.25
N ARG A 60 -10.99 -10.08 0.70
CA ARG A 60 -10.09 -11.09 1.28
C ARG A 60 -10.00 -11.04 2.80
N LYS A 61 -10.73 -10.13 3.45
CA LYS A 61 -10.69 -9.88 4.90
C LYS A 61 -9.30 -9.51 5.40
N ILE A 62 -8.55 -8.76 4.59
CA ILE A 62 -7.23 -8.22 4.93
C ILE A 62 -7.42 -6.81 5.50
N SER A 63 -6.72 -6.49 6.58
CA SER A 63 -6.70 -5.13 7.14
C SER A 63 -6.09 -4.15 6.15
N PHE A 64 -6.77 -3.04 5.90
CA PHE A 64 -6.33 -1.98 4.99
C PHE A 64 -6.16 -0.67 5.77
N PHE A 65 -4.98 -0.05 5.60
CA PHE A 65 -4.64 1.24 6.17
C PHE A 65 -4.25 2.19 5.04
N MET A 66 -4.81 3.40 5.07
CA MET A 66 -4.47 4.44 4.10
C MET A 66 -4.10 5.74 4.80
N THR A 67 -3.00 6.33 4.35
CA THR A 67 -2.63 7.71 4.67
C THR A 67 -2.70 8.55 3.41
N ARG A 68 -3.48 9.63 3.44
CA ARG A 68 -3.53 10.62 2.36
C ARG A 68 -2.56 11.76 2.68
N LEU A 69 -1.60 11.99 1.79
CA LEU A 69 -0.68 13.11 1.91
C LEU A 69 -1.39 14.41 1.49
N ASP A 70 -1.20 15.45 2.28
CA ASP A 70 -1.52 16.83 1.92
C ASP A 70 -0.21 17.58 1.71
N TRP A 71 -0.05 18.15 0.51
CA TRP A 71 1.16 18.86 0.15
C TRP A 71 1.20 20.30 0.65
N ALA A 72 0.09 20.89 1.11
CA ALA A 72 0.02 22.23 1.71
C ALA A 72 0.85 23.32 0.96
N GLY A 73 0.93 23.24 -0.38
CA GLY A 73 1.72 24.16 -1.20
C GLY A 73 3.22 23.82 -1.37
N ARG A 74 3.71 22.71 -0.81
CA ARG A 74 5.05 22.15 -1.04
C ARG A 74 5.10 21.44 -2.40
N THR A 75 6.26 21.49 -3.05
CA THR A 75 6.49 20.73 -4.29
C THR A 75 6.64 19.24 -3.96
N SER A 76 5.78 18.42 -4.54
CA SER A 76 5.87 16.95 -4.48
C SER A 76 7.01 16.45 -5.37
N SER A 77 8.24 16.43 -4.85
CA SER A 77 9.37 15.78 -5.52
C SER A 77 9.38 14.27 -5.23
N GLN A 78 10.02 13.47 -6.09
CA GLN A 78 10.15 12.03 -5.85
C GLN A 78 10.83 11.71 -4.51
N ALA A 79 11.80 12.52 -4.08
CA ALA A 79 12.47 12.37 -2.79
C ALA A 79 11.50 12.64 -1.63
N ALA A 80 10.73 13.73 -1.70
CA ALA A 80 9.74 14.06 -0.68
C ALA A 80 8.64 12.98 -0.58
N CYS A 81 8.12 12.52 -1.72
CA CYS A 81 7.16 11.40 -1.74
C CYS A 81 7.72 10.14 -1.08
N ARG A 82 9.01 9.85 -1.29
CA ARG A 82 9.68 8.69 -0.68
C ARG A 82 9.81 8.85 0.83
N GLU A 83 10.21 10.02 1.30
CA GLU A 83 10.35 10.30 2.74
C GLU A 83 8.99 10.18 3.46
N GLU A 84 7.96 10.87 2.96
CA GLU A 84 6.61 10.84 3.57
C GLU A 84 5.98 9.44 3.54
N ARG A 85 6.37 8.58 2.58
CA ARG A 85 5.89 7.19 2.50
C ARG A 85 6.46 6.28 3.60
N TYR A 86 7.62 6.62 4.17
CA TYR A 86 8.30 5.82 5.19
C TYR A 86 8.41 6.51 6.55
N ALA A 87 7.83 7.70 6.70
CA ALA A 87 7.76 8.44 7.96
C ALA A 87 6.79 7.78 8.96
#